data_AF-A0A183IRC8-F1
#
_entry.id   AF-A0A183IRC8-F1
#
_cell.length_a   1.000
_cell.length_b   1.000
_cell.length_c   1.000
_cell.angle_alpha   90.00
_cell.angle_beta   90.00
_cell.angle_gamma   90.00
#
_symmetry.space_group_name_H-M   'P 1'
#
loop_
_entity.id
_entity.type
_entity.pdbx_description
1 polymer ?
#
loop_
_entity_poly.entity_id
_entity_poly.type
_entity_poly.pdbx_seq_one_letter_code
_entity_poly.pdbx_strand_id
1 'polypeptide(L)'
;MCRLVFVLLFIHFHRTRVKNMFYHAYNGYLQYAYPFDELKPISCKGMDTWGSFALTLVDSLDTLVVLGNMSEFRRVSELVLSKIDVNANVNVSVFETNIRVIGGLLSAHMLSKMGGLTVEDGWPCSGPFLRLAERLAWKLLPAFNTDTGMPYGTINLRYGVHRKETPVTCTAGVGTFLLEFGALSRLTGNDFFEKIALKALEELWLHRSNLGMVGNHIDVKTGQWTAVDSGIGAGVDSYFEYLVKGGALFSHVRLLKQFKAYKAVIDKYMKHDDWFFWVSSYSGKVSMPVFQSLEAFWPGLLTLVGNIEEARRIMVNYYSVLRNYGFLPEFFNIPQMDPVHKRSGYPLRPGNLVYLYRATEDPLLLQIGAEMIEAIDHATKAKCGYATVHNVATHSLEDRMESFFLAETTKYLYLLFDPDNFLHNSGEEGTMISGPFGNCVINSGGYVYNTEAHPLDPSILYCCSSKRQKEFQTLAYLEDKLDVISLLDIRNEPTVKHPVETEAFQVLTTVKNDK
;
A
#
# COMPACT_ATOMS: atom_id res chain seq x y z
N MET A 1 -7.87 31.44 -18.12
CA MET A 1 -9.12 30.66 -18.23
C MET A 1 -9.00 29.46 -19.16
N CYS A 2 -8.62 29.60 -20.45
CA CYS A 2 -8.46 28.44 -21.37
C CYS A 2 -7.49 27.33 -20.90
N ARG A 3 -6.32 27.68 -20.33
CA ARG A 3 -5.32 26.68 -19.91
C ARG A 3 -5.78 25.81 -18.74
N LEU A 4 -6.49 26.40 -17.78
CA LEU A 4 -7.06 25.66 -16.64
C LEU A 4 -8.17 24.71 -17.09
N VAL A 5 -9.05 25.18 -17.99
CA VAL A 5 -10.11 24.36 -18.59
C VAL A 5 -9.51 23.19 -19.37
N PHE A 6 -8.43 23.41 -20.13
CA PHE A 6 -7.76 22.34 -20.87
C PHE A 6 -7.16 21.28 -19.95
N VAL A 7 -6.49 21.67 -18.85
CA VAL A 7 -5.92 20.74 -17.87
C VAL A 7 -7.03 19.93 -17.18
N LEU A 8 -8.13 20.57 -16.77
CA LEU A 8 -9.27 19.87 -16.17
C LEU A 8 -9.93 18.88 -17.15
N LEU A 9 -10.09 19.26 -18.42
CA LEU A 9 -10.60 18.35 -19.45
C LEU A 9 -9.64 17.18 -19.70
N PHE A 10 -8.33 17.44 -19.72
CA PHE A 10 -7.30 16.42 -19.88
C PHE A 10 -7.35 15.39 -18.74
N ILE A 11 -7.35 15.86 -17.50
CA ILE A 11 -7.50 15.04 -16.28
C ILE A 11 -8.79 14.23 -16.34
N HIS A 12 -9.92 14.88 -16.59
CA HIS A 12 -11.22 14.22 -16.65
C HIS A 12 -11.28 13.13 -17.73
N PHE A 13 -10.76 13.42 -18.92
CA PHE A 13 -10.69 12.48 -20.04
C PHE A 13 -9.88 11.24 -19.67
N HIS A 14 -8.71 11.42 -19.06
CA HIS A 14 -7.83 10.30 -18.69
C HIS A 14 -8.34 9.50 -17.50
N ARG A 15 -8.89 10.16 -16.49
CA ARG A 15 -9.60 9.51 -15.37
C ARG A 15 -10.72 8.58 -15.87
N THR A 16 -11.50 9.06 -16.85
CA THR A 16 -12.58 8.28 -17.46
C THR A 16 -12.05 7.09 -18.26
N ARG A 17 -10.95 7.27 -19.01
CA ARG A 17 -10.29 6.15 -19.73
C ARG A 17 -9.81 5.07 -18.77
N VAL A 18 -9.11 5.42 -17.69
CA VAL A 18 -8.64 4.46 -16.69
C VAL A 18 -9.82 3.71 -16.06
N LYS A 19 -10.91 4.42 -15.73
CA LYS A 19 -12.14 3.79 -15.22
C LYS A 19 -12.69 2.76 -16.22
N ASN A 20 -12.72 3.07 -17.51
CA ASN A 20 -13.16 2.15 -18.55
C ASN A 20 -12.22 0.94 -18.70
N MET A 21 -10.90 1.15 -18.61
CA MET A 21 -9.92 0.07 -18.61
C MET A 21 -10.16 -0.90 -17.44
N PHE A 22 -10.34 -0.35 -16.23
CA PHE A 22 -10.66 -1.15 -15.05
C PHE A 22 -11.91 -2.01 -15.29
N TYR A 23 -13.03 -1.42 -15.72
CA TYR A 23 -14.26 -2.20 -15.92
C TYR A 23 -14.19 -3.19 -17.08
N HIS A 24 -13.42 -2.92 -18.13
CA HIS A 24 -13.19 -3.91 -19.19
C HIS A 24 -12.53 -5.18 -18.64
N ALA A 25 -11.43 -5.01 -17.88
CA ALA A 25 -10.73 -6.14 -17.26
C ALA A 25 -11.53 -6.79 -16.13
N TYR A 26 -12.10 -5.99 -15.23
CA TYR A 26 -12.87 -6.46 -14.08
C TYR A 26 -14.12 -7.25 -14.50
N ASN A 27 -14.92 -6.72 -15.43
CA ASN A 27 -16.11 -7.43 -15.91
C ASN A 27 -15.74 -8.69 -16.68
N GLY A 28 -14.65 -8.64 -17.45
CA GLY A 28 -14.13 -9.82 -18.13
C GLY A 28 -13.64 -10.89 -17.16
N TYR A 29 -12.96 -10.52 -16.08
CA TYR A 29 -12.61 -11.45 -15.01
C TYR A 29 -13.85 -12.10 -14.40
N LEU A 30 -14.84 -11.30 -14.00
CA LEU A 30 -16.10 -11.81 -13.43
C LEU A 30 -16.84 -12.77 -14.37
N GLN A 31 -16.83 -12.49 -15.68
CA GLN A 31 -17.56 -13.30 -16.66
C GLN A 31 -16.84 -14.59 -17.03
N TYR A 32 -15.51 -14.58 -17.14
CA TYR A 32 -14.74 -15.66 -17.78
C TYR A 32 -13.77 -16.38 -16.85
N ALA A 33 -13.42 -15.79 -15.71
CA ALA A 33 -12.37 -16.30 -14.83
C ALA A 33 -12.81 -16.51 -13.38
N TYR A 34 -13.80 -15.78 -12.85
CA TYR A 34 -14.31 -16.09 -11.51
C TYR A 34 -14.85 -17.54 -11.45
N PRO A 35 -14.50 -18.36 -10.43
CA PRO A 35 -13.83 -18.01 -9.16
C PRO A 35 -12.31 -18.25 -9.12
N PHE A 36 -11.65 -18.46 -10.26
CA PHE A 36 -10.20 -18.62 -10.33
C PHE A 36 -9.45 -17.34 -9.93
N ASP A 37 -8.16 -17.46 -9.63
CA ASP A 37 -7.35 -16.31 -9.19
C ASP A 37 -7.22 -15.21 -10.25
N GLU A 38 -6.94 -15.59 -11.50
CA GLU A 38 -6.55 -14.66 -12.58
C GLU A 38 -7.25 -14.97 -13.91
N LEU A 39 -7.26 -13.99 -14.80
CA LEU A 39 -7.86 -14.08 -16.13
C LEU A 39 -6.78 -14.34 -17.21
N LYS A 40 -7.11 -15.23 -18.14
CA LYS A 40 -6.51 -15.36 -19.47
C LYS A 40 -7.32 -14.52 -20.47
N PRO A 41 -6.91 -13.28 -20.78
CA PRO A 41 -7.76 -12.28 -21.42
C PRO A 41 -7.91 -12.47 -22.94
N ILE A 42 -7.06 -13.27 -23.57
CA ILE A 42 -7.12 -13.63 -25.00
C ILE A 42 -8.02 -14.85 -25.18
N SER A 43 -7.79 -15.93 -24.41
CA SER A 43 -8.61 -17.14 -24.48
C SER A 43 -9.91 -17.07 -23.68
N CYS A 44 -10.08 -16.06 -22.85
CA CYS A 44 -11.24 -15.84 -21.98
C CYS A 44 -11.47 -17.03 -21.04
N LYS A 45 -10.46 -17.38 -20.25
CA LYS A 45 -10.49 -18.48 -19.27
C LYS A 45 -9.93 -18.04 -17.93
N GLY A 46 -10.32 -18.71 -16.85
CA GLY A 46 -9.67 -18.55 -15.55
C GLY A 46 -8.41 -19.40 -15.38
N MET A 47 -7.54 -19.00 -14.47
CA MET A 47 -6.43 -19.81 -13.96
C MET A 47 -6.15 -19.52 -12.50
N ASP A 48 -5.67 -20.52 -11.77
CA ASP A 48 -5.20 -20.36 -10.40
C ASP A 48 -3.70 -20.17 -10.36
N THR A 49 -3.26 -19.23 -9.50
CA THR A 49 -1.87 -18.82 -9.39
C THR A 49 -1.39 -18.90 -7.94
N TRP A 50 -2.23 -18.50 -6.98
CA TRP A 50 -1.81 -18.26 -5.59
C TRP A 50 -2.71 -18.86 -4.52
N GLY A 51 -3.48 -19.90 -4.84
CA GLY A 51 -4.21 -20.68 -3.84
C GLY A 51 -5.73 -20.70 -4.02
N SER A 52 -6.23 -20.27 -5.19
CA SER A 52 -7.66 -20.32 -5.54
C SER A 52 -8.52 -19.47 -4.58
N PHE A 53 -8.05 -18.26 -4.28
CA PHE A 53 -8.71 -17.30 -3.39
C PHE A 53 -9.73 -16.41 -4.11
N ALA A 54 -9.92 -16.60 -5.41
CA ALA A 54 -10.48 -15.56 -6.28
C ALA A 54 -9.66 -14.26 -6.17
N LEU A 55 -8.34 -14.38 -6.26
CA LEU A 55 -7.36 -13.32 -5.97
C LEU A 55 -7.70 -11.97 -6.60
N THR A 56 -7.98 -11.93 -7.91
CA THR A 56 -8.36 -10.69 -8.62
C THR A 56 -9.59 -10.02 -8.00
N LEU A 57 -10.53 -10.80 -7.47
CA LEU A 57 -11.71 -10.28 -6.79
C LEU A 57 -11.33 -9.59 -5.47
N VAL A 58 -10.46 -10.22 -4.67
CA VAL A 58 -9.98 -9.66 -3.39
C VAL A 58 -9.17 -8.38 -3.64
N ASP A 59 -8.22 -8.43 -4.58
CA ASP A 59 -7.33 -7.32 -4.91
C ASP A 59 -8.04 -6.09 -5.45
N SER A 60 -9.21 -6.28 -6.08
CA SER A 60 -9.98 -5.19 -6.69
C SER A 60 -10.97 -4.51 -5.74
N LEU A 61 -11.20 -5.05 -4.54
CA LEU A 61 -12.23 -4.55 -3.60
C LEU A 61 -12.06 -3.07 -3.29
N ASP A 62 -10.88 -2.65 -2.88
CA ASP A 62 -10.63 -1.26 -2.53
C ASP A 62 -10.59 -0.34 -3.75
N THR A 63 -10.11 -0.83 -4.91
CA THR A 63 -10.17 -0.09 -6.18
C THR A 63 -11.62 0.25 -6.53
N LEU A 64 -12.60 -0.61 -6.24
CA LEU A 64 -14.02 -0.29 -6.46
C LEU A 64 -14.47 0.94 -5.65
N VAL A 65 -14.00 1.06 -4.39
CA VAL A 65 -14.27 2.24 -3.55
C VAL A 65 -13.56 3.46 -4.11
N VAL A 66 -12.30 3.34 -4.50
CA VAL A 66 -11.50 4.42 -5.13
C VAL A 66 -12.17 4.97 -6.39
N LEU A 67 -12.78 4.09 -7.21
CA LEU A 67 -13.51 4.46 -8.43
C LEU A 67 -14.95 4.95 -8.20
N GLY A 68 -15.40 4.96 -6.94
CA GLY A 68 -16.73 5.39 -6.51
C GLY A 68 -17.86 4.40 -6.75
N ASN A 69 -17.58 3.10 -6.92
CA ASN A 69 -18.59 2.07 -7.16
C ASN A 69 -18.93 1.27 -5.89
N MET A 70 -19.63 1.94 -4.98
CA MET A 70 -20.03 1.36 -3.70
C MET A 70 -21.07 0.24 -3.84
N SER A 71 -21.88 0.24 -4.91
CA SER A 71 -22.79 -0.88 -5.20
C SER A 71 -22.06 -2.18 -5.45
N GLU A 72 -21.03 -2.14 -6.29
CA GLU A 72 -20.26 -3.32 -6.65
C GLU A 72 -19.37 -3.77 -5.51
N PHE A 73 -18.75 -2.83 -4.79
CA PHE A 73 -18.01 -3.14 -3.57
C PHE A 73 -18.85 -3.96 -2.58
N ARG A 74 -20.11 -3.55 -2.31
CA ARG A 74 -21.00 -4.29 -1.42
C ARG A 74 -21.30 -5.70 -1.92
N ARG A 75 -21.67 -5.83 -3.19
CA ARG A 75 -21.99 -7.13 -3.82
C ARG A 75 -20.81 -8.11 -3.74
N VAL A 76 -19.60 -7.62 -4.01
CA VAL A 76 -18.39 -8.43 -4.02
C VAL A 76 -17.91 -8.76 -2.62
N SER A 77 -18.11 -7.84 -1.66
CA SER A 77 -17.79 -8.06 -0.25
C SER A 77 -18.51 -9.29 0.30
N GLU A 78 -19.79 -9.47 -0.03
CA GLU A 78 -20.58 -10.65 0.35
C GLU A 78 -20.04 -11.93 -0.30
N LEU A 79 -19.58 -11.87 -1.55
CA LEU A 79 -18.98 -13.01 -2.25
C LEU A 79 -17.66 -13.43 -1.59
N VAL A 80 -16.76 -12.47 -1.32
CA VAL A 80 -15.46 -12.73 -0.71
C VAL A 80 -15.62 -13.34 0.68
N LEU A 81 -16.47 -12.75 1.53
CA LEU A 81 -16.70 -13.22 2.90
C LEU A 81 -17.34 -14.61 2.96
N SER A 82 -18.09 -15.03 1.93
CA SER A 82 -18.77 -16.33 1.91
C SER A 82 -17.98 -17.45 1.24
N LYS A 83 -16.93 -17.14 0.46
CA LYS A 83 -16.25 -18.13 -0.39
C LYS A 83 -14.83 -18.50 0.05
N ILE A 84 -14.11 -17.62 0.75
CA ILE A 84 -12.73 -17.91 1.16
C ILE A 84 -12.71 -19.00 2.25
N ASP A 85 -12.14 -20.16 1.92
CA ASP A 85 -11.87 -21.24 2.87
C ASP A 85 -10.43 -21.18 3.40
N VAL A 86 -10.27 -20.66 4.62
CA VAL A 86 -8.98 -20.58 5.31
C VAL A 86 -8.38 -21.95 5.69
N ASN A 87 -9.12 -23.05 5.51
CA ASN A 87 -8.68 -24.41 5.79
C ASN A 87 -8.52 -25.27 4.53
N ALA A 88 -8.52 -24.64 3.35
CA ALA A 88 -8.33 -25.33 2.08
C ALA A 88 -7.00 -26.13 2.08
N ASN A 89 -7.01 -27.31 1.48
CA ASN A 89 -5.78 -28.09 1.28
C ASN A 89 -5.03 -27.57 0.04
N VAL A 90 -4.40 -26.43 0.18
CA VAL A 90 -3.68 -25.75 -0.89
C VAL A 90 -2.38 -25.15 -0.36
N ASN A 91 -1.33 -25.19 -1.19
CA ASN A 91 -0.06 -24.54 -0.92
C ASN A 91 -0.14 -23.10 -1.42
N VAL A 92 0.29 -22.16 -0.59
CA VAL A 92 0.24 -20.72 -0.88
C VAL A 92 1.60 -20.09 -0.61
N SER A 93 1.93 -19.06 -1.38
CA SER A 93 3.08 -18.20 -1.09
C SER A 93 2.76 -17.34 0.12
N VAL A 94 3.64 -17.35 1.12
CA VAL A 94 3.46 -16.60 2.37
C VAL A 94 3.49 -15.08 2.08
N PHE A 95 4.40 -14.66 1.21
CA PHE A 95 4.54 -13.27 0.75
C PHE A 95 3.32 -12.81 -0.05
N GLU A 96 2.94 -13.54 -1.10
CA GLU A 96 1.83 -13.12 -1.98
C GLU A 96 0.48 -13.14 -1.25
N THR A 97 0.25 -14.13 -0.39
CA THR A 97 -0.97 -14.18 0.43
C THR A 97 -1.05 -13.01 1.40
N ASN A 98 0.10 -12.57 1.94
CA ASN A 98 0.14 -11.43 2.84
C ASN A 98 -0.21 -10.12 2.10
N ILE A 99 0.55 -9.78 1.06
CA ILE A 99 0.41 -8.46 0.42
C ILE A 99 -0.92 -8.32 -0.34
N ARG A 100 -1.43 -9.40 -0.94
CA ARG A 100 -2.66 -9.39 -1.75
C ARG A 100 -3.90 -9.69 -0.93
N VAL A 101 -3.94 -10.87 -0.30
CA VAL A 101 -5.16 -11.34 0.38
C VAL A 101 -5.32 -10.64 1.73
N ILE A 102 -4.32 -10.69 2.61
CA ILE A 102 -4.43 -10.03 3.93
C ILE A 102 -4.49 -8.51 3.75
N GLY A 103 -3.63 -7.94 2.91
CA GLY A 103 -3.63 -6.52 2.56
C GLY A 103 -4.97 -6.03 2.01
N GLY A 104 -5.52 -6.72 1.01
CA GLY A 104 -6.81 -6.39 0.38
C GLY A 104 -7.98 -6.50 1.37
N LEU A 105 -8.01 -7.54 2.21
CA LEU A 105 -9.03 -7.70 3.25
C LEU A 105 -8.96 -6.60 4.32
N LEU A 106 -7.76 -6.18 4.74
CA LEU A 106 -7.57 -5.10 5.71
C LEU A 106 -8.01 -3.74 5.13
N SER A 107 -7.64 -3.46 3.88
CA SER A 107 -8.08 -2.25 3.19
C SER A 107 -9.60 -2.23 3.00
N ALA A 108 -10.20 -3.34 2.55
CA ALA A 108 -11.65 -3.47 2.45
C ALA A 108 -12.37 -3.31 3.81
N HIS A 109 -11.78 -3.81 4.90
CA HIS A 109 -12.30 -3.61 6.26
C HIS A 109 -12.33 -2.13 6.65
N MET A 110 -11.23 -1.40 6.43
CA MET A 110 -11.13 0.03 6.74
C MET A 110 -12.06 0.87 5.88
N LEU A 111 -12.24 0.49 4.61
CA LEU A 111 -13.13 1.17 3.68
C LEU A 111 -14.60 0.74 3.81
N SER A 112 -14.94 -0.24 4.65
CA SER A 112 -16.28 -0.84 4.69
C SER A 112 -17.40 0.18 4.89
N LYS A 113 -17.24 1.10 5.85
CA LYS A 113 -18.24 2.15 6.12
C LYS A 113 -18.38 3.13 4.95
N MET A 114 -17.26 3.54 4.35
CA MET A 114 -17.25 4.42 3.17
C MET A 114 -17.83 3.74 1.93
N GLY A 115 -17.56 2.45 1.78
CA GLY A 115 -18.12 1.58 0.74
C GLY A 115 -19.62 1.27 0.92
N GLY A 116 -20.25 1.81 1.95
CA GLY A 116 -21.69 1.67 2.20
C GLY A 116 -22.10 0.31 2.78
N LEU A 117 -21.17 -0.50 3.29
CA LEU A 117 -21.51 -1.70 4.03
C LEU A 117 -22.13 -1.36 5.38
N THR A 118 -23.07 -2.17 5.83
CA THR A 118 -23.51 -2.16 7.22
C THR A 118 -22.39 -2.73 8.08
N VAL A 119 -21.83 -1.89 8.95
CA VAL A 119 -20.76 -2.26 9.89
C VAL A 119 -21.35 -2.60 11.26
N GLU A 120 -20.72 -3.53 11.98
CA GLU A 120 -21.08 -3.88 13.35
C GLU A 120 -20.62 -2.81 14.36
N ASP A 121 -21.22 -2.77 15.56
CA ASP A 121 -20.95 -1.75 16.58
C ASP A 121 -19.47 -1.67 17.01
N GLY A 122 -18.74 -2.78 16.91
CA GLY A 122 -17.31 -2.84 17.24
C GLY A 122 -16.38 -2.33 16.13
N TRP A 123 -16.89 -1.98 14.96
CA TRP A 123 -16.09 -1.38 13.89
C TRP A 123 -15.56 0.01 14.31
N PRO A 124 -14.28 0.34 14.05
CA PRO A 124 -13.35 -0.34 13.15
C PRO A 124 -12.47 -1.41 13.81
N CYS A 125 -12.63 -1.69 15.10
CA CYS A 125 -11.79 -2.64 15.84
C CYS A 125 -12.29 -4.09 15.78
N SER A 126 -13.45 -4.29 15.16
CA SER A 126 -13.99 -5.60 14.82
C SER A 126 -14.73 -5.53 13.48
N GLY A 127 -14.76 -6.65 12.76
CA GLY A 127 -15.50 -6.76 11.52
C GLY A 127 -15.27 -8.10 10.82
N PRO A 128 -16.14 -8.49 9.87
CA PRO A 128 -16.03 -9.76 9.18
C PRO A 128 -14.75 -9.88 8.35
N PHE A 129 -14.35 -8.81 7.67
CA PHE A 129 -13.10 -8.76 6.91
C PHE A 129 -11.88 -8.87 7.82
N LEU A 130 -11.85 -8.11 8.92
CA LEU A 130 -10.77 -8.18 9.91
C LEU A 130 -10.62 -9.60 10.50
N ARG A 131 -11.73 -10.25 10.88
CA ARG A 131 -11.71 -11.63 11.38
C ARG A 131 -11.20 -12.62 10.33
N LEU A 132 -11.55 -12.42 9.06
CA LEU A 132 -11.06 -13.27 7.97
C LEU A 132 -9.55 -13.08 7.75
N ALA A 133 -9.09 -11.83 7.71
CA ALA A 133 -7.68 -11.48 7.59
C ALA A 133 -6.85 -12.05 8.76
N GLU A 134 -7.34 -11.92 9.99
CA GLU A 134 -6.69 -12.47 11.19
C GLU A 134 -6.59 -14.00 11.11
N ARG A 135 -7.67 -14.68 10.71
CA ARG A 135 -7.66 -16.15 10.55
C ARG A 135 -6.64 -16.61 9.51
N LEU A 136 -6.50 -15.89 8.40
CA LEU A 136 -5.47 -16.18 7.39
C LEU A 136 -4.06 -15.90 7.91
N ALA A 137 -3.85 -14.79 8.62
CA ALA A 137 -2.55 -14.49 9.25
C ALA A 137 -2.13 -15.61 10.22
N TRP A 138 -3.05 -16.12 11.04
CA TRP A 138 -2.81 -17.28 11.90
C TRP A 138 -2.38 -18.53 11.13
N LYS A 139 -2.86 -18.72 9.89
CA LYS A 139 -2.42 -19.83 9.03
C LYS A 139 -1.02 -19.64 8.48
N LEU A 140 -0.55 -18.40 8.32
CA LEU A 140 0.80 -18.10 7.83
C LEU A 140 1.87 -18.18 8.92
N LEU A 141 1.50 -17.96 10.19
CA LEU A 141 2.45 -17.91 11.32
C LEU A 141 3.39 -19.13 11.47
N PRO A 142 2.97 -20.39 11.19
CA PRO A 142 3.91 -21.52 11.23
C PRO A 142 5.11 -21.37 10.28
N ALA A 143 5.02 -20.55 9.23
CA ALA A 143 6.14 -20.24 8.34
C ALA A 143 7.27 -19.51 9.07
N PHE A 144 6.96 -18.72 10.09
CA PHE A 144 7.94 -17.97 10.89
C PHE A 144 8.61 -18.83 11.98
N ASN A 145 8.21 -20.10 12.13
CA ASN A 145 8.80 -21.01 13.10
C ASN A 145 10.14 -21.59 12.57
N THR A 146 11.15 -20.72 12.56
CA THR A 146 12.53 -20.99 12.17
C THR A 146 13.47 -20.51 13.27
N ASP A 147 14.73 -20.97 13.25
CA ASP A 147 15.71 -20.60 14.29
C ASP A 147 15.95 -19.08 14.33
N THR A 148 15.91 -18.42 13.18
CA THR A 148 16.02 -16.96 13.07
C THR A 148 14.69 -16.26 13.35
N GLY A 149 13.56 -16.87 12.96
CA GLY A 149 12.24 -16.22 12.92
C GLY A 149 11.90 -15.58 11.57
N MET A 150 12.78 -15.71 10.57
CA MET A 150 12.46 -15.37 9.17
C MET A 150 11.54 -16.46 8.57
N PRO A 151 10.52 -16.10 7.76
CA PRO A 151 9.53 -17.06 7.29
C PRO A 151 10.00 -17.89 6.09
N TYR A 152 9.56 -19.15 6.02
CA TYR A 152 9.58 -19.92 4.77
C TYR A 152 8.76 -19.23 3.67
N GLY A 153 9.10 -19.49 2.40
CA GLY A 153 8.40 -18.91 1.25
C GLY A 153 7.00 -19.49 1.01
N THR A 154 6.79 -20.78 1.28
CA THR A 154 5.53 -21.49 1.00
C THR A 154 4.98 -22.20 2.24
N ILE A 155 3.65 -22.24 2.36
CA ILE A 155 2.94 -22.94 3.43
C ILE A 155 1.65 -23.60 2.90
N ASN A 156 1.23 -24.72 3.47
CA ASN A 156 -0.10 -25.28 3.23
C ASN A 156 -1.10 -24.75 4.26
N LEU A 157 -2.24 -24.20 3.84
CA LEU A 157 -3.23 -23.59 4.77
C LEU A 157 -3.85 -24.60 5.76
N ARG A 158 -3.89 -25.89 5.39
CA ARG A 158 -4.43 -26.96 6.23
C ARG A 158 -3.35 -27.62 7.08
N TYR A 159 -2.19 -27.89 6.50
CA TYR A 159 -1.16 -28.74 7.10
C TYR A 159 0.09 -27.99 7.60
N GLY A 160 0.19 -26.68 7.36
CA GLY A 160 1.36 -25.87 7.72
C GLY A 160 2.54 -26.09 6.77
N VAL A 161 3.75 -25.84 7.27
CA VAL A 161 4.98 -25.92 6.46
C VAL A 161 5.31 -27.38 6.16
N HIS A 162 5.50 -27.70 4.88
CA HIS A 162 5.85 -29.05 4.47
C HIS A 162 7.27 -29.41 4.92
N ARG A 163 7.51 -30.67 5.35
CA ARG A 163 8.85 -31.10 5.87
C ARG A 163 10.00 -30.94 4.86
N LYS A 164 9.68 -30.96 3.56
CA LYS A 164 10.65 -30.79 2.47
C LYS A 164 10.67 -29.36 1.90
N GLU A 165 10.01 -28.41 2.55
CA GLU A 165 10.04 -27.01 2.13
C GLU A 165 11.47 -26.48 2.17
N THR A 166 11.84 -25.72 1.13
CA THR A 166 13.17 -25.10 1.06
C THR A 166 13.28 -24.02 2.13
N PRO A 167 14.37 -23.97 2.91
CA PRO A 167 14.62 -22.85 3.83
C PRO A 167 15.06 -21.58 3.08
N VAL A 168 15.23 -21.62 1.75
CA VAL A 168 15.69 -20.47 0.99
C VAL A 168 14.50 -19.64 0.51
N THR A 169 14.51 -18.35 0.83
CA THR A 169 13.52 -17.35 0.37
C THR A 169 14.23 -16.06 -0.04
N CYS A 170 13.52 -15.15 -0.71
CA CYS A 170 14.06 -13.84 -1.07
C CYS A 170 13.95 -12.83 0.09
N THR A 171 14.76 -11.77 0.04
CA THR A 171 14.76 -10.71 1.07
C THR A 171 13.40 -10.03 1.23
N ALA A 172 12.72 -9.72 0.13
CA ALA A 172 11.34 -9.22 0.13
C ALA A 172 10.37 -10.23 0.78
N GLY A 173 10.56 -11.53 0.50
CA GLY A 173 9.77 -12.61 1.09
C GLY A 173 9.94 -12.77 2.60
N VAL A 174 10.93 -12.11 3.22
CA VAL A 174 11.11 -12.01 4.68
C VAL A 174 10.67 -10.65 5.21
N GLY A 175 10.96 -9.57 4.48
CA GLY A 175 10.83 -8.19 4.95
C GLY A 175 9.44 -7.57 4.82
N THR A 176 8.54 -8.18 4.06
CA THR A 176 7.33 -7.50 3.57
C THR A 176 6.07 -8.00 4.28
N PHE A 177 6.05 -7.87 5.62
CA PHE A 177 4.89 -8.25 6.46
C PHE A 177 4.43 -7.16 7.43
N LEU A 178 5.30 -6.19 7.73
CA LEU A 178 5.05 -5.25 8.83
C LEU A 178 3.78 -4.41 8.64
N LEU A 179 3.44 -4.00 7.42
CA LEU A 179 2.24 -3.19 7.19
C LEU A 179 0.96 -3.96 7.53
N GLU A 180 0.81 -5.18 7.03
CA GLU A 180 -0.37 -6.02 7.27
C GLU A 180 -0.40 -6.54 8.71
N PHE A 181 0.71 -7.12 9.19
CA PHE A 181 0.78 -7.72 10.52
C PHE A 181 0.73 -6.66 11.61
N GLY A 182 1.33 -5.49 11.37
CA GLY A 182 1.19 -4.32 12.22
C GLY A 182 -0.25 -3.81 12.24
N ALA A 183 -0.89 -3.64 11.08
CA ALA A 183 -2.28 -3.22 11.01
C ALA A 183 -3.22 -4.20 11.72
N LEU A 184 -3.06 -5.51 11.52
CA LEU A 184 -3.78 -6.56 12.26
C LEU A 184 -3.59 -6.41 13.77
N SER A 185 -2.35 -6.20 14.22
CA SER A 185 -2.06 -6.04 15.65
C SER A 185 -2.73 -4.82 16.25
N ARG A 186 -2.73 -3.70 15.53
CA ARG A 186 -3.39 -2.46 16.00
C ARG A 186 -4.91 -2.57 15.98
N LEU A 187 -5.50 -3.24 14.99
CA LEU A 187 -6.95 -3.40 14.88
C LEU A 187 -7.51 -4.38 15.91
N THR A 188 -6.82 -5.51 16.12
CA THR A 188 -7.27 -6.57 17.05
C THR A 188 -6.82 -6.36 18.49
N GLY A 189 -5.82 -5.49 18.71
CA GLY A 189 -5.16 -5.29 19.99
C GLY A 189 -4.13 -6.37 20.36
N ASN A 190 -3.96 -7.40 19.52
CA ASN A 190 -2.98 -8.48 19.69
C ASN A 190 -1.63 -8.12 19.07
N ASP A 191 -0.65 -7.76 19.89
CA ASP A 191 0.68 -7.30 19.42
C ASP A 191 1.59 -8.40 18.83
N PHE A 192 1.14 -9.65 18.80
CA PHE A 192 1.93 -10.80 18.37
C PHE A 192 2.37 -10.70 16.91
N PHE A 193 1.47 -10.30 15.99
CA PHE A 193 1.78 -10.23 14.57
C PHE A 193 2.84 -9.16 14.27
N GLU A 194 2.71 -7.96 14.83
CA GLU A 194 3.66 -6.85 14.67
C GLU A 194 5.04 -7.25 15.18
N LYS A 195 5.11 -7.91 16.35
CA LYS A 195 6.38 -8.40 16.91
C LYS A 195 7.09 -9.40 16.02
N ILE A 196 6.35 -10.34 15.42
CA ILE A 196 6.92 -11.35 14.51
C ILE A 196 7.47 -10.67 13.24
N ALA A 197 6.70 -9.75 12.64
CA ALA A 197 7.16 -9.02 11.46
C ALA A 197 8.39 -8.14 11.75
N LEU A 198 8.42 -7.45 12.90
CA LEU A 198 9.58 -6.67 13.34
C LEU A 198 10.81 -7.55 13.59
N LYS A 199 10.63 -8.73 14.17
CA LYS A 199 11.72 -9.69 14.37
C LYS A 199 12.32 -10.09 13.02
N ALA A 200 11.51 -10.43 12.03
CA ALA A 200 11.98 -10.79 10.70
C ALA A 200 12.80 -9.65 10.03
N LEU A 201 12.32 -8.40 10.13
CA LEU A 201 13.07 -7.22 9.67
C LEU A 201 14.40 -7.02 10.41
N GLU A 202 14.41 -7.27 11.72
CA GLU A 202 15.62 -7.20 12.55
C GLU A 202 16.64 -8.27 12.18
N GLU A 203 16.20 -9.51 11.91
CA GLU A 203 17.08 -10.59 11.47
C GLU A 203 17.77 -10.26 10.14
N LEU A 204 17.04 -9.72 9.16
CA LEU A 204 17.65 -9.25 7.90
C LEU A 204 18.71 -8.17 8.15
N TRP A 205 18.44 -7.24 9.07
CA TRP A 205 19.36 -6.18 9.44
C TRP A 205 20.64 -6.70 10.12
N LEU A 206 20.51 -7.74 10.95
CA LEU A 206 21.64 -8.37 11.65
C LEU A 206 22.51 -9.21 10.70
N HIS A 207 21.93 -9.81 9.66
CA HIS A 207 22.63 -10.69 8.72
C HIS A 207 23.26 -9.96 7.53
N ARG A 208 23.26 -8.63 7.48
CA ARG A 208 23.88 -7.88 6.39
C ARG A 208 25.36 -8.24 6.20
N SER A 209 25.84 -8.08 4.97
CA SER A 209 27.25 -8.20 4.64
C SER A 209 28.10 -7.17 5.38
N ASN A 210 29.42 -7.35 5.35
CA ASN A 210 30.38 -6.39 5.89
C ASN A 210 30.30 -5.00 5.25
N LEU A 211 29.69 -4.88 4.05
CA LEU A 211 29.43 -3.61 3.39
C LEU A 211 28.08 -2.99 3.78
N GLY A 212 27.30 -3.65 4.63
CA GLY A 212 25.98 -3.20 5.06
C GLY A 212 24.86 -3.50 4.06
N MET A 213 25.05 -4.45 3.15
CA MET A 213 24.06 -4.85 2.14
C MET A 213 23.35 -6.16 2.50
N VAL A 214 22.16 -6.35 1.92
CA VAL A 214 21.44 -7.62 1.92
C VAL A 214 21.63 -8.33 0.58
N GLY A 215 21.67 -9.66 0.57
CA GLY A 215 21.61 -10.44 -0.67
C GLY A 215 20.19 -10.51 -1.24
N ASN A 216 20.03 -11.22 -2.34
CA ASN A 216 18.72 -11.46 -2.95
C ASN A 216 17.97 -12.62 -2.27
N HIS A 217 18.68 -13.72 -1.94
CA HIS A 217 18.11 -14.90 -1.27
C HIS A 217 18.90 -15.31 -0.04
N ILE A 218 18.20 -15.76 0.99
CA ILE A 218 18.71 -16.13 2.31
C ILE A 218 18.14 -17.47 2.76
N ASP A 219 18.97 -18.29 3.40
CA ASP A 219 18.51 -19.47 4.14
C ASP A 219 17.97 -19.04 5.52
N VAL A 220 16.67 -19.20 5.73
CA VAL A 220 15.98 -18.71 6.93
C VAL A 220 16.29 -19.48 8.21
N LYS A 221 16.95 -20.64 8.13
CA LYS A 221 17.38 -21.38 9.31
C LYS A 221 18.75 -20.91 9.78
N THR A 222 19.65 -20.66 8.84
CA THR A 222 21.05 -20.36 9.11
C THR A 222 21.41 -18.88 9.03
N GLY A 223 20.56 -18.07 8.40
CA GLY A 223 20.83 -16.66 8.11
C GLY A 223 21.89 -16.43 7.03
N GLN A 224 22.31 -17.49 6.31
CA GLN A 224 23.33 -17.39 5.26
C GLN A 224 22.73 -16.96 3.93
N TRP A 225 23.35 -15.98 3.27
CA TRP A 225 22.96 -15.55 1.93
C TRP A 225 23.30 -16.63 0.89
N THR A 226 22.30 -17.08 0.14
CA THR A 226 22.46 -18.09 -0.94
C THR A 226 22.56 -17.44 -2.32
N ALA A 227 21.98 -16.25 -2.49
CA ALA A 227 22.21 -15.38 -3.66
C ALA A 227 22.71 -14.02 -3.17
N VAL A 228 23.97 -13.72 -3.46
CA VAL A 228 24.72 -12.61 -2.86
C VAL A 228 24.70 -11.34 -3.70
N ASP A 229 24.15 -11.40 -4.92
CA ASP A 229 23.85 -10.22 -5.72
C ASP A 229 22.82 -9.36 -4.98
N SER A 230 23.08 -8.07 -4.94
CA SER A 230 22.30 -7.07 -4.24
C SER A 230 21.89 -5.98 -5.21
N GLY A 231 20.65 -5.54 -5.11
CA GLY A 231 20.06 -4.48 -5.91
C GLY A 231 18.83 -3.95 -5.19
N ILE A 232 18.17 -2.96 -5.80
CA ILE A 232 16.93 -2.39 -5.26
C ILE A 232 15.67 -2.99 -5.89
N GLY A 233 15.80 -3.83 -6.91
CA GLY A 233 14.70 -4.44 -7.64
C GLY A 233 14.27 -5.81 -7.09
N ALA A 234 13.94 -6.72 -8.01
CA ALA A 234 13.22 -7.96 -7.72
C ALA A 234 13.85 -8.78 -6.58
N GLY A 235 13.04 -9.14 -5.60
CA GLY A 235 13.45 -9.97 -4.46
C GLY A 235 14.04 -9.19 -3.28
N VAL A 236 14.19 -7.86 -3.41
CA VAL A 236 14.67 -6.98 -2.33
C VAL A 236 13.80 -5.73 -2.18
N ASP A 237 13.34 -5.13 -3.28
CA ASP A 237 12.44 -3.97 -3.39
C ASP A 237 11.61 -3.61 -2.14
N SER A 238 10.56 -4.38 -1.87
CA SER A 238 9.54 -4.09 -0.87
C SER A 238 10.04 -4.20 0.58
N TYR A 239 11.22 -4.80 0.81
CA TYR A 239 11.90 -4.71 2.11
C TYR A 239 12.24 -3.25 2.43
N PHE A 240 12.85 -2.53 1.49
CA PHE A 240 13.18 -1.11 1.70
C PHE A 240 11.93 -0.25 1.83
N GLU A 241 10.90 -0.56 1.05
CA GLU A 241 9.60 0.10 1.14
C GLU A 241 9.00 -0.05 2.54
N TYR A 242 9.03 -1.25 3.13
CA TYR A 242 8.45 -1.54 4.43
C TYR A 242 9.24 -0.93 5.59
N LEU A 243 10.55 -0.70 5.43
CA LEU A 243 11.33 0.08 6.39
C LEU A 243 10.83 1.53 6.47
N VAL A 244 10.52 2.15 5.33
CA VAL A 244 10.02 3.54 5.28
C VAL A 244 8.55 3.59 5.69
N LYS A 245 7.69 2.85 4.98
CA LYS A 245 6.24 2.90 5.18
C LYS A 245 5.85 2.37 6.54
N GLY A 246 6.44 1.27 7.00
CA GLY A 246 6.20 0.74 8.35
C GLY A 246 6.80 1.63 9.44
N GLY A 247 7.97 2.22 9.19
CA GLY A 247 8.57 3.22 10.05
C GLY A 247 7.68 4.45 10.27
N ALA A 248 7.05 4.95 9.19
CA ALA A 248 6.12 6.05 9.23
C ALA A 248 4.78 5.67 9.89
N LEU A 249 4.13 4.59 9.43
CA LEU A 249 2.80 4.17 9.87
C LEU A 249 2.73 3.83 11.37
N PHE A 250 3.75 3.13 11.87
CA PHE A 250 3.79 2.66 13.27
C PHE A 250 4.72 3.49 14.17
N SER A 251 5.27 4.59 13.65
CA SER A 251 6.23 5.46 14.37
C SER A 251 7.51 4.74 14.84
N HIS A 252 7.98 3.75 14.08
CA HIS A 252 9.22 3.02 14.36
C HIS A 252 10.44 3.75 13.78
N VAL A 253 10.95 4.74 14.50
CA VAL A 253 12.13 5.56 14.10
C VAL A 253 13.36 4.71 13.77
N ARG A 254 13.50 3.54 14.40
CA ARG A 254 14.58 2.58 14.11
C ARG A 254 14.58 2.16 12.64
N LEU A 255 13.41 1.88 12.05
CA LEU A 255 13.31 1.41 10.67
C LEU A 255 13.71 2.51 9.67
N LEU A 256 13.34 3.76 9.93
CA LEU A 256 13.77 4.91 9.12
C LEU A 256 15.30 5.10 9.18
N LYS A 257 15.91 4.89 10.35
CA LYS A 257 17.38 4.89 10.49
C LYS A 257 18.03 3.75 9.71
N GLN A 258 17.41 2.57 9.70
CA GLN A 258 17.88 1.44 8.91
C GLN A 258 17.83 1.74 7.41
N PHE A 259 16.71 2.26 6.92
CA PHE A 259 16.58 2.70 5.53
C PHE A 259 17.64 3.73 5.15
N LYS A 260 17.86 4.76 5.99
CA LYS A 260 18.90 5.77 5.74
C LYS A 260 20.31 5.15 5.61
N ALA A 261 20.62 4.15 6.44
CA ALA A 261 21.88 3.43 6.34
C ALA A 261 21.99 2.61 5.04
N TYR A 262 20.91 1.92 4.65
CA TYR A 262 20.87 1.20 3.37
C TYR A 262 21.00 2.14 2.19
N LYS A 263 20.28 3.26 2.18
CA LYS A 263 20.37 4.27 1.12
C LYS A 263 21.81 4.76 0.94
N ALA A 264 22.53 5.03 2.02
CA ALA A 264 23.93 5.45 1.94
C ALA A 264 24.83 4.39 1.27
N VAL A 265 24.54 3.11 1.47
CA VAL A 265 25.28 2.00 0.84
C VAL A 265 24.84 1.82 -0.63
N ILE A 266 23.54 1.91 -0.92
CA ILE A 266 22.98 1.87 -2.29
C ILE A 266 23.58 3.00 -3.14
N ASP A 267 23.54 4.23 -2.64
CA ASP A 267 24.09 5.41 -3.32
C ASP A 267 25.60 5.27 -3.58
N LYS A 268 26.33 4.59 -2.69
CA LYS A 268 27.78 4.43 -2.79
C LYS A 268 28.20 3.37 -3.80
N TYR A 269 27.49 2.25 -3.87
CA TYR A 269 27.94 1.07 -4.61
C TYR A 269 27.06 0.72 -5.82
N MET A 270 25.76 0.96 -5.76
CA MET A 270 24.82 0.56 -6.82
C MET A 270 24.52 1.70 -7.78
N LYS A 271 24.57 2.95 -7.31
CA LYS A 271 24.13 4.11 -8.09
C LYS A 271 25.17 4.54 -9.14
N HIS A 272 24.76 4.57 -10.39
CA HIS A 272 25.53 5.03 -11.55
C HIS A 272 24.63 5.90 -12.45
N ASP A 273 24.88 7.21 -12.52
CA ASP A 273 24.10 8.16 -13.33
C ASP A 273 22.56 8.04 -13.12
N ASP A 274 22.15 7.96 -11.85
CA ASP A 274 20.75 7.76 -11.43
C ASP A 274 20.11 6.43 -11.93
N TRP A 275 20.93 5.45 -12.34
CA TRP A 275 20.58 4.02 -12.45
C TRP A 275 21.14 3.23 -11.26
N PHE A 276 20.57 2.05 -10.97
CA PHE A 276 20.96 1.24 -9.82
C PHE A 276 21.36 -0.18 -10.27
N PHE A 277 22.66 -0.38 -10.48
CA PHE A 277 23.17 -1.66 -10.94
C PHE A 277 23.19 -2.69 -9.81
N TRP A 278 23.06 -3.96 -10.20
CA TRP A 278 23.29 -5.05 -9.28
C TRP A 278 24.77 -5.17 -8.96
N VAL A 279 25.07 -5.39 -7.69
CA VAL A 279 26.43 -5.52 -7.17
C VAL A 279 26.55 -6.74 -6.27
N SER A 280 27.75 -7.30 -6.16
CA SER A 280 28.05 -8.28 -5.11
C SER A 280 27.96 -7.62 -3.73
N SER A 281 27.13 -8.16 -2.83
CA SER A 281 26.97 -7.65 -1.46
C SER A 281 28.26 -7.65 -0.63
N TYR A 282 29.24 -8.49 -0.95
CA TYR A 282 30.50 -8.59 -0.21
C TYR A 282 31.62 -7.72 -0.77
N SER A 283 31.68 -7.53 -2.10
CA SER A 283 32.77 -6.78 -2.73
C SER A 283 32.35 -5.41 -3.26
N GLY A 284 31.06 -5.14 -3.40
CA GLY A 284 30.52 -3.92 -4.00
C GLY A 284 30.86 -3.76 -5.49
N LYS A 285 31.24 -4.85 -6.16
CA LYS A 285 31.55 -4.83 -7.60
C LYS A 285 30.27 -5.07 -8.38
N VAL A 286 30.07 -4.32 -9.47
CA VAL A 286 28.95 -4.51 -10.40
C VAL A 286 28.95 -5.95 -10.91
N SER A 287 27.85 -6.64 -10.71
CA SER A 287 27.60 -7.98 -11.25
C SER A 287 26.75 -7.91 -12.51
N MET A 288 25.70 -7.08 -12.53
CA MET A 288 24.86 -6.86 -13.70
C MET A 288 24.46 -5.38 -13.83
N PRO A 289 24.84 -4.69 -14.91
CA PRO A 289 24.45 -3.31 -15.18
C PRO A 289 23.06 -3.25 -15.85
N VAL A 290 22.05 -3.73 -15.14
CA VAL A 290 20.65 -3.82 -15.61
C VAL A 290 19.73 -2.97 -14.75
N PHE A 291 18.68 -2.44 -15.36
CA PHE A 291 17.50 -1.89 -14.69
C PHE A 291 16.38 -2.92 -14.75
N GLN A 292 15.65 -3.09 -13.65
CA GLN A 292 14.42 -3.88 -13.63
C GLN A 292 13.18 -2.99 -13.55
N SER A 293 12.11 -3.35 -14.24
CA SER A 293 10.82 -2.64 -14.17
C SER A 293 10.32 -2.45 -12.73
N LEU A 294 10.60 -3.43 -11.85
CA LEU A 294 10.27 -3.38 -10.42
C LEU A 294 10.94 -2.22 -9.67
N GLU A 295 12.06 -1.70 -10.14
CA GLU A 295 12.74 -0.54 -9.54
C GLU A 295 11.94 0.77 -9.72
N ALA A 296 10.88 0.77 -10.54
CA ALA A 296 9.99 1.91 -10.73
C ALA A 296 9.27 2.38 -9.45
N PHE A 297 9.28 1.58 -8.37
CA PHE A 297 8.80 2.02 -7.05
C PHE A 297 9.73 3.05 -6.39
N TRP A 298 11.03 3.00 -6.68
CA TRP A 298 12.08 3.70 -5.94
C TRP A 298 11.92 5.22 -5.95
N PRO A 299 11.60 5.89 -7.08
CA PRO A 299 11.32 7.33 -7.07
C PRO A 299 10.15 7.73 -6.17
N GLY A 300 9.11 6.90 -6.08
CA GLY A 300 8.00 7.14 -5.16
C GLY A 300 8.44 7.01 -3.69
N LEU A 301 9.27 6.01 -3.39
CA LEU A 301 9.87 5.85 -2.05
C LEU A 301 10.80 7.00 -1.66
N LEU A 302 11.63 7.47 -2.59
CA LEU A 302 12.48 8.65 -2.40
C LEU A 302 11.66 9.91 -2.15
N THR A 303 10.54 10.06 -2.85
CA THR A 303 9.61 11.18 -2.65
C THR A 303 9.04 11.17 -1.22
N LEU A 304 8.64 10.00 -0.71
CA LEU A 304 8.11 9.85 0.64
C LEU A 304 9.10 10.27 1.74
N VAL A 305 10.41 10.11 1.51
CA VAL A 305 11.46 10.53 2.45
C VAL A 305 12.01 11.93 2.16
N GLY A 306 11.42 12.67 1.21
CA GLY A 306 11.78 14.05 0.87
C GLY A 306 12.91 14.21 -0.15
N ASN A 307 13.38 13.13 -0.79
CA ASN A 307 14.41 13.13 -1.83
C ASN A 307 13.82 13.42 -3.23
N ILE A 308 13.08 14.51 -3.36
CA ILE A 308 12.27 14.84 -4.55
C ILE A 308 13.14 15.01 -5.81
N GLU A 309 14.22 15.80 -5.74
CA GLU A 309 15.06 16.07 -6.91
C GLU A 309 15.77 14.82 -7.46
N GLU A 310 16.13 13.90 -6.58
CA GLU A 310 16.69 12.61 -6.97
C GLU A 310 15.64 11.75 -7.67
N ALA A 311 14.43 11.67 -7.10
CA ALA A 311 13.30 10.97 -7.71
C ALA A 311 12.98 11.50 -9.12
N ARG A 312 13.02 12.82 -9.34
CA ARG A 312 12.78 13.43 -10.66
C ARG A 312 13.80 12.98 -11.70
N ARG A 313 15.10 12.98 -11.37
CA ARG A 313 16.16 12.57 -12.31
C ARG A 313 16.04 11.09 -12.69
N ILE A 314 15.76 10.22 -11.72
CA ILE A 314 15.52 8.80 -11.96
C ILE A 314 14.29 8.60 -12.86
N MET A 315 13.21 9.35 -12.62
CA MET A 315 12.00 9.26 -13.46
C MET A 315 12.26 9.68 -14.91
N VAL A 316 13.16 10.63 -15.18
CA VAL A 316 13.55 11.00 -16.54
C VAL A 316 14.25 9.84 -17.25
N ASN A 317 15.14 9.12 -16.55
CA ASN A 317 15.77 7.90 -17.08
C ASN A 317 14.72 6.84 -17.45
N TYR A 318 13.77 6.57 -16.56
CA TYR A 318 12.70 5.59 -16.82
C TYR A 318 11.79 6.04 -17.96
N TYR A 319 11.46 7.33 -18.03
CA TYR A 319 10.66 7.88 -19.12
C TYR A 319 11.34 7.71 -20.48
N SER A 320 12.67 7.79 -20.56
CA SER A 320 13.40 7.54 -21.81
C SER A 320 13.17 6.12 -22.35
N VAL A 321 13.11 5.12 -21.46
CA VAL A 321 12.83 3.72 -21.82
C VAL A 321 11.37 3.57 -22.24
N LEU A 322 10.46 4.15 -21.45
CA LEU A 322 9.03 4.16 -21.77
C LEU A 322 8.76 4.79 -23.15
N ARG A 323 9.42 5.90 -23.49
CA ARG A 323 9.27 6.56 -24.80
C ARG A 323 9.74 5.70 -25.97
N ASN A 324 10.74 4.85 -25.76
CA ASN A 324 11.29 4.01 -26.81
C ASN A 324 10.43 2.75 -27.05
N TYR A 325 9.91 2.14 -25.99
CA TYR A 325 9.24 0.83 -26.09
C TYR A 325 7.73 0.85 -25.79
N GLY A 326 7.21 1.97 -25.27
CA GLY A 326 5.86 2.08 -24.70
C GLY A 326 5.73 1.51 -23.28
N PHE A 327 6.71 0.69 -22.85
CA PHE A 327 6.68 -0.05 -21.60
C PHE A 327 8.08 -0.12 -20.97
N LEU A 328 8.14 -0.30 -19.65
CA LEU A 328 9.38 -0.66 -18.96
C LEU A 328 9.54 -2.19 -19.03
N PRO A 329 10.54 -2.73 -19.76
CA PRO A 329 10.77 -4.17 -19.78
C PRO A 329 11.20 -4.69 -18.41
N GLU A 330 10.91 -5.95 -18.12
CA GLU A 330 11.31 -6.61 -16.85
C GLU A 330 12.81 -6.45 -16.57
N PHE A 331 13.65 -6.57 -17.60
CA PHE A 331 15.07 -6.28 -17.53
C PHE A 331 15.48 -5.43 -18.74
N PHE A 332 16.15 -4.32 -18.47
CA PHE A 332 16.73 -3.42 -19.45
C PHE A 332 18.24 -3.34 -19.23
N ASN A 333 19.02 -3.53 -20.29
CA ASN A 333 20.46 -3.47 -20.25
C ASN A 333 20.92 -2.03 -20.45
N ILE A 334 21.58 -1.44 -19.45
CA ILE A 334 21.93 -0.02 -19.47
C ILE A 334 23.07 0.28 -20.46
N PRO A 335 24.19 -0.47 -20.47
CA PRO A 335 25.24 -0.26 -21.48
C PRO A 335 24.80 -0.43 -22.94
N GLN A 336 23.91 -1.39 -23.22
CA GLN A 336 23.44 -1.67 -24.59
C GLN A 336 22.19 -0.86 -24.97
N MET A 337 21.50 -0.28 -23.99
CA MET A 337 20.23 0.44 -24.15
C MET A 337 19.14 -0.41 -24.83
N ASP A 338 19.06 -1.70 -24.48
CA ASP A 338 18.09 -2.65 -25.04
C ASP A 338 17.45 -3.57 -23.98
N PRO A 339 16.24 -4.11 -24.23
CA PRO A 339 15.63 -5.10 -23.36
C PRO A 339 16.44 -6.39 -23.34
N VAL A 340 16.65 -6.97 -22.15
CA VAL A 340 17.39 -8.22 -22.01
C VAL A 340 16.59 -9.36 -22.64
N HIS A 341 17.23 -10.12 -23.53
CA HIS A 341 16.62 -11.28 -24.20
C HIS A 341 16.04 -12.28 -23.19
N LYS A 342 14.82 -12.79 -23.46
CA LYS A 342 13.99 -13.64 -22.56
C LYS A 342 13.49 -12.96 -21.27
N ARG A 343 13.83 -11.70 -21.02
CA ARG A 343 13.33 -10.90 -19.89
C ARG A 343 12.86 -9.52 -20.36
N SER A 344 12.33 -9.48 -21.57
CA SER A 344 11.87 -8.27 -22.26
C SER A 344 10.37 -8.04 -22.12
N GLY A 345 9.68 -8.75 -21.21
CA GLY A 345 8.23 -8.65 -21.05
C GLY A 345 7.82 -7.42 -20.24
N TYR A 346 6.52 -7.12 -20.25
CA TYR A 346 5.86 -6.15 -19.37
C TYR A 346 4.52 -6.76 -18.91
N PRO A 347 4.44 -7.28 -17.67
CA PRO A 347 3.25 -7.96 -17.15
C PRO A 347 2.22 -6.98 -16.58
N LEU A 348 2.05 -5.81 -17.20
CA LEU A 348 1.08 -4.78 -16.78
C LEU A 348 1.39 -4.13 -15.43
N ARG A 349 2.67 -4.04 -15.04
CA ARG A 349 3.12 -3.49 -13.75
C ARG A 349 2.72 -2.02 -13.55
N PRO A 350 2.48 -1.61 -12.29
CA PRO A 350 2.16 -0.23 -11.96
C PRO A 350 3.36 0.70 -12.19
N GLY A 351 3.06 1.98 -12.46
CA GLY A 351 4.04 3.07 -12.38
C GLY A 351 3.77 3.94 -11.16
N ASN A 352 4.80 4.29 -10.39
CA ASN A 352 4.64 5.01 -9.14
C ASN A 352 4.70 6.55 -9.27
N LEU A 353 4.00 7.09 -10.28
CA LEU A 353 4.01 8.52 -10.62
C LEU A 353 3.28 9.39 -9.59
N VAL A 354 2.32 8.81 -8.87
CA VAL A 354 1.39 9.53 -8.01
C VAL A 354 2.12 10.30 -6.91
N TYR A 355 3.04 9.65 -6.16
CA TYR A 355 3.75 10.33 -5.07
C TYR A 355 4.53 11.54 -5.57
N LEU A 356 5.29 11.38 -6.65
CA LEU A 356 6.09 12.46 -7.21
C LEU A 356 5.21 13.59 -7.73
N TYR A 357 4.11 13.27 -8.41
CA TYR A 357 3.16 14.27 -8.91
C TYR A 357 2.51 15.04 -7.76
N ARG A 358 2.09 14.36 -6.68
CA ARG A 358 1.51 15.02 -5.51
C ARG A 358 2.52 15.92 -4.79
N ALA A 359 3.81 15.59 -4.84
CA ALA A 359 4.86 16.39 -4.23
C ALA A 359 5.30 17.60 -5.09
N THR A 360 5.16 17.53 -6.43
CA THR A 360 5.73 18.55 -7.33
C THR A 360 4.74 19.26 -8.24
N GLU A 361 3.55 18.70 -8.42
CA GLU A 361 2.53 19.14 -9.39
C GLU A 361 3.08 19.32 -10.81
N ASP A 362 4.08 18.51 -11.19
CA ASP A 362 4.75 18.64 -12.49
C ASP A 362 3.85 18.07 -13.59
N PRO A 363 3.40 18.89 -14.57
CA PRO A 363 2.57 18.42 -15.67
C PRO A 363 3.21 17.31 -16.51
N LEU A 364 4.54 17.19 -16.52
CA LEU A 364 5.23 16.10 -17.20
C LEU A 364 4.77 14.73 -16.68
N LEU A 365 4.51 14.60 -15.38
CA LEU A 365 4.09 13.32 -14.79
C LEU A 365 2.67 12.92 -15.22
N LEU A 366 1.79 13.91 -15.43
CA LEU A 366 0.48 13.67 -16.04
C LEU A 366 0.62 13.23 -17.50
N GLN A 367 1.55 13.82 -18.25
CA GLN A 367 1.83 13.40 -19.63
C GLN A 367 2.39 11.98 -19.68
N ILE A 368 3.31 11.62 -18.79
CA ILE A 368 3.83 10.25 -18.70
C ILE A 368 2.68 9.27 -18.42
N GLY A 369 1.83 9.57 -17.44
CA GLY A 369 0.66 8.74 -17.13
C GLY A 369 -0.31 8.60 -18.31
N ALA A 370 -0.49 9.67 -19.09
CA ALA A 370 -1.29 9.65 -20.31
C ALA A 370 -0.73 8.72 -21.38
N GLU A 371 0.57 8.80 -21.63
CA GLU A 371 1.27 7.95 -22.58
C GLU A 371 1.25 6.47 -22.14
N MET A 372 1.33 6.20 -20.82
CA MET A 372 1.16 4.85 -20.28
C MET A 372 -0.26 4.31 -20.52
N ILE A 373 -1.31 5.12 -20.27
CA ILE A 373 -2.70 4.74 -20.53
C ILE A 373 -2.88 4.38 -22.00
N GLU A 374 -2.37 5.21 -22.90
CA GLU A 374 -2.46 4.99 -24.34
C GLU A 374 -1.73 3.71 -24.76
N ALA A 375 -0.50 3.51 -24.31
CA ALA A 375 0.29 2.33 -24.62
C ALA A 375 -0.39 1.04 -24.15
N ILE A 376 -0.88 1.02 -22.91
CA ILE A 376 -1.61 -0.13 -22.35
C ILE A 376 -2.91 -0.36 -23.15
N ASP A 377 -3.73 0.67 -23.35
CA ASP A 377 -5.04 0.51 -24.00
C ASP A 377 -4.93 0.08 -25.46
N HIS A 378 -3.90 0.51 -26.18
CA HIS A 378 -3.69 0.12 -27.57
C HIS A 378 -2.97 -1.22 -27.74
N ALA A 379 -1.87 -1.47 -27.03
CA ALA A 379 -1.05 -2.65 -27.31
C ALA A 379 -1.53 -3.89 -26.55
N THR A 380 -2.15 -3.73 -25.38
CA THR A 380 -2.40 -4.86 -24.46
C THR A 380 -3.87 -5.27 -24.37
N LYS A 381 -4.79 -4.49 -24.90
CA LYS A 381 -6.22 -4.78 -24.83
C LYS A 381 -6.56 -6.04 -25.62
N ALA A 382 -7.14 -7.02 -24.94
CA ALA A 382 -7.65 -8.25 -25.51
C ALA A 382 -9.17 -8.32 -25.35
N LYS A 383 -9.77 -9.36 -25.94
CA LYS A 383 -11.23 -9.55 -25.99
C LYS A 383 -11.88 -9.47 -24.61
N CYS A 384 -11.26 -10.07 -23.60
CA CYS A 384 -11.84 -10.22 -22.27
C CYS A 384 -11.10 -9.45 -21.18
N GLY A 385 -10.04 -8.70 -21.49
CA GLY A 385 -9.27 -7.95 -20.49
C GLY A 385 -8.02 -7.32 -21.09
N TYR A 386 -6.95 -7.20 -20.32
CA TYR A 386 -5.64 -6.71 -20.77
C TYR A 386 -4.58 -7.80 -20.61
N ALA A 387 -3.78 -8.02 -21.64
CA ALA A 387 -2.80 -9.10 -21.73
C ALA A 387 -1.38 -8.62 -21.43
N THR A 388 -0.62 -9.44 -20.74
CA THR A 388 0.83 -9.24 -20.54
C THR A 388 1.52 -9.09 -21.89
N VAL A 389 2.44 -8.13 -22.00
CA VAL A 389 3.34 -8.04 -23.14
C VAL A 389 4.47 -9.02 -22.94
N HIS A 390 4.57 -10.04 -23.77
CA HIS A 390 5.66 -11.02 -23.74
C HIS A 390 7.00 -10.39 -24.15
N ASN A 391 6.99 -9.47 -25.11
CA ASN A 391 8.19 -8.80 -25.57
C ASN A 391 7.90 -7.35 -26.02
N VAL A 392 8.49 -6.38 -25.32
CA VAL A 392 8.26 -4.94 -25.56
C VAL A 392 8.82 -4.40 -26.88
N ALA A 393 9.71 -5.13 -27.56
CA ALA A 393 10.22 -4.72 -28.87
C ALA A 393 9.27 -5.12 -30.01
N THR A 394 8.56 -6.24 -29.85
CA THR A 394 7.61 -6.77 -30.85
C THR A 394 6.15 -6.53 -30.50
N HIS A 395 5.87 -6.11 -29.27
CA HIS A 395 4.53 -6.00 -28.67
C HIS A 395 3.72 -7.30 -28.78
N SER A 396 4.41 -8.45 -28.80
CA SER A 396 3.75 -9.76 -28.72
C SER A 396 3.13 -9.95 -27.34
N LEU A 397 1.98 -10.61 -27.29
CA LEU A 397 1.17 -10.76 -26.08
C LEU A 397 1.25 -12.19 -25.52
N GLU A 398 1.17 -12.27 -24.20
CA GLU A 398 0.97 -13.49 -23.43
C GLU A 398 -0.44 -13.50 -22.86
N ASP A 399 -1.11 -14.65 -22.88
CA ASP A 399 -2.49 -14.81 -22.44
C ASP A 399 -2.60 -14.86 -20.91
N ARG A 400 -2.23 -13.75 -20.25
CA ARG A 400 -2.21 -13.58 -18.81
C ARG A 400 -2.50 -12.14 -18.39
N MET A 401 -3.43 -11.97 -17.46
CA MET A 401 -3.73 -10.72 -16.77
C MET A 401 -3.54 -10.92 -15.28
N GLU A 402 -2.50 -10.32 -14.74
CA GLU A 402 -2.18 -10.39 -13.30
C GLU A 402 -3.19 -9.58 -12.49
N SER A 403 -3.51 -10.02 -11.26
CA SER A 403 -4.49 -9.34 -10.40
C SER A 403 -4.10 -7.89 -10.07
N PHE A 404 -2.81 -7.62 -9.89
CA PHE A 404 -2.26 -6.30 -9.60
C PHE A 404 -2.52 -5.25 -10.69
N PHE A 405 -2.90 -5.65 -11.91
CA PHE A 405 -3.34 -4.68 -12.91
C PHE A 405 -4.57 -3.89 -12.41
N LEU A 406 -5.50 -4.58 -11.75
CA LEU A 406 -6.68 -3.97 -11.13
C LEU A 406 -6.39 -3.37 -9.75
N ALA A 407 -5.48 -3.98 -8.98
CA ALA A 407 -5.14 -3.52 -7.63
C ALA A 407 -4.26 -2.25 -7.66
N GLU A 408 -3.29 -2.20 -8.55
CA GLU A 408 -2.22 -1.20 -8.54
C GLU A 408 -2.24 -0.31 -9.78
N THR A 409 -2.08 -0.89 -10.97
CA THR A 409 -1.83 -0.11 -12.20
C THR A 409 -2.99 0.83 -12.50
N THR A 410 -4.21 0.31 -12.52
CA THR A 410 -5.42 1.13 -12.74
C THR A 410 -5.71 2.04 -11.55
N LYS A 411 -5.44 1.62 -10.30
CA LYS A 411 -5.65 2.45 -9.10
C LYS A 411 -4.73 3.68 -9.10
N TYR A 412 -3.42 3.50 -9.26
CA TYR A 412 -2.47 4.61 -9.30
C TYR A 412 -2.68 5.52 -10.51
N LEU A 413 -2.96 4.97 -11.70
CA LEU A 413 -3.31 5.79 -12.86
C LEU A 413 -4.60 6.59 -12.60
N TYR A 414 -5.61 5.99 -11.97
CA TYR A 414 -6.84 6.72 -11.64
C TYR A 414 -6.56 7.86 -10.65
N LEU A 415 -5.82 7.57 -9.58
CA LEU A 415 -5.45 8.55 -8.55
C LEU A 415 -4.58 9.69 -9.10
N LEU A 416 -3.73 9.42 -10.11
CA LEU A 416 -2.96 10.45 -10.80
C LEU A 416 -3.86 11.49 -11.49
N PHE A 417 -5.01 11.04 -12.00
CA PHE A 417 -6.00 11.88 -12.69
C PHE A 417 -7.24 12.19 -11.84
N ASP A 418 -7.18 11.98 -10.53
CA ASP A 418 -8.28 12.29 -9.60
C ASP A 418 -7.73 13.05 -8.37
N PRO A 419 -7.42 14.35 -8.52
CA PRO A 419 -6.74 15.13 -7.47
C PRO A 419 -7.58 15.29 -6.19
N ASP A 420 -8.91 15.22 -6.31
CA ASP A 420 -9.87 15.38 -5.21
C ASP A 420 -10.27 14.05 -4.56
N ASN A 421 -9.59 12.94 -4.91
CA ASN A 421 -9.89 11.64 -4.32
C ASN A 421 -9.64 11.66 -2.80
N PHE A 422 -10.49 10.99 -2.02
CA PHE A 422 -10.39 10.97 -0.56
C PHE A 422 -9.05 10.41 -0.05
N LEU A 423 -8.38 9.56 -0.82
CA LEU A 423 -7.06 9.03 -0.47
C LEU A 423 -5.96 10.09 -0.50
N HIS A 424 -6.18 11.22 -1.17
CA HIS A 424 -5.26 12.36 -1.19
C HIS A 424 -5.44 13.32 -0.01
N ASN A 425 -6.33 13.02 0.92
CA ASN A 425 -6.53 13.82 2.13
C ASN A 425 -5.21 13.98 2.89
N SER A 426 -4.80 15.24 3.09
CA SER A 426 -3.56 15.67 3.75
C SER A 426 -3.63 15.64 5.28
N GLY A 427 -4.82 15.40 5.85
CA GLY A 427 -5.07 15.54 7.28
C GLY A 427 -5.93 16.74 7.67
N GLU A 428 -6.46 17.46 6.68
CA GLU A 428 -7.29 18.66 6.90
C GLU A 428 -8.72 18.31 7.33
N GLU A 429 -9.25 17.18 6.86
CA GLU A 429 -10.61 16.73 7.15
C GLU A 429 -10.60 15.35 7.81
N GLY A 430 -11.57 15.07 8.67
CA GLY A 430 -11.75 13.77 9.32
C GLY A 430 -13.20 13.53 9.71
N THR A 431 -13.59 12.26 9.80
CA THR A 431 -14.94 11.86 10.20
C THR A 431 -14.93 11.37 11.65
N MET A 432 -15.73 11.99 12.51
CA MET A 432 -15.91 11.48 13.87
C MET A 432 -16.87 10.30 13.88
N ILE A 433 -16.49 9.24 14.58
CA ILE A 433 -17.33 8.09 14.90
C ILE A 433 -17.36 7.91 16.41
N SER A 434 -18.49 7.40 16.90
CA SER A 434 -18.68 7.02 18.30
C SER A 434 -19.01 5.54 18.36
N GLY A 435 -18.46 4.84 19.34
CA GLY A 435 -18.70 3.43 19.56
C GLY A 435 -18.29 2.98 20.97
N PRO A 436 -18.23 1.66 21.22
CA PRO A 436 -17.82 1.10 22.52
C PRO A 436 -16.40 1.50 22.96
N PHE A 437 -15.58 1.97 22.02
CA PHE A 437 -14.21 2.45 22.21
C PHE A 437 -14.12 3.99 22.38
N GLY A 438 -15.26 4.67 22.53
CA GLY A 438 -15.36 6.12 22.66
C GLY A 438 -15.39 6.86 21.33
N ASN A 439 -15.17 8.17 21.38
CA ASN A 439 -15.11 9.02 20.18
C ASN A 439 -13.75 8.87 19.49
N CYS A 440 -13.79 8.67 18.18
CA CYS A 440 -12.64 8.40 17.33
C CYS A 440 -12.76 9.21 16.03
N VAL A 441 -11.66 9.79 15.57
CA VAL A 441 -11.59 10.48 14.28
C VAL A 441 -10.93 9.53 13.29
N ILE A 442 -11.64 9.24 12.20
CA ILE A 442 -11.19 8.35 11.12
C ILE A 442 -11.11 9.12 9.80
N ASN A 443 -10.54 8.52 8.76
CA ASN A 443 -10.35 9.14 7.44
C ASN A 443 -9.63 10.49 7.52
N SER A 444 -8.73 10.67 8.50
CA SER A 444 -7.99 11.92 8.68
C SER A 444 -6.77 12.03 7.77
N GLY A 445 -6.83 11.44 6.56
CA GLY A 445 -5.75 11.49 5.60
C GLY A 445 -4.48 10.72 5.97
N GLY A 446 -3.44 10.92 5.15
CA GLY A 446 -2.13 10.28 5.36
C GLY A 446 -2.12 8.77 5.12
N TYR A 447 -3.00 8.26 4.25
CA TYR A 447 -3.09 6.84 3.93
C TYR A 447 -1.72 6.27 3.52
N VAL A 448 -1.38 5.11 4.07
CA VAL A 448 -0.17 4.37 3.72
C VAL A 448 -0.57 3.14 2.92
N TYR A 449 -0.17 3.11 1.66
CA TYR A 449 -0.42 1.96 0.78
C TYR A 449 0.56 0.83 1.12
N ASN A 450 0.10 -0.41 1.18
CA ASN A 450 1.02 -1.54 1.13
C ASN A 450 1.67 -1.67 -0.26
N THR A 451 2.53 -2.68 -0.45
CA THR A 451 3.24 -2.90 -1.73
C THR A 451 2.32 -3.38 -2.86
N GLU A 452 1.07 -3.74 -2.57
CA GLU A 452 0.04 -4.12 -3.56
C GLU A 452 -1.02 -3.00 -3.71
N ALA A 453 -0.65 -1.77 -3.37
CA ALA A 453 -1.49 -0.57 -3.42
C ALA A 453 -2.78 -0.63 -2.58
N HIS A 454 -2.84 -1.45 -1.53
CA HIS A 454 -3.95 -1.46 -0.57
C HIS A 454 -3.77 -0.36 0.47
N PRO A 455 -4.63 0.69 0.52
CA PRO A 455 -4.50 1.78 1.47
C PRO A 455 -4.84 1.33 2.90
N LEU A 456 -3.98 1.70 3.84
CA LEU A 456 -4.19 1.59 5.28
C LEU A 456 -4.41 2.98 5.86
N ASP A 457 -5.48 3.15 6.63
CA ASP A 457 -5.81 4.40 7.33
C ASP A 457 -5.12 4.45 8.71
N PRO A 458 -4.11 5.33 8.91
CA PRO A 458 -3.42 5.46 10.18
C PRO A 458 -4.35 5.86 11.34
N SER A 459 -5.40 6.62 11.04
CA SER A 459 -6.34 7.12 12.04
C SER A 459 -7.21 5.98 12.59
N ILE A 460 -7.69 5.08 11.73
CA ILE A 460 -8.35 3.84 12.15
C ILE A 460 -7.42 2.97 12.99
N LEU A 461 -6.16 2.78 12.57
CA LEU A 461 -5.18 2.00 13.34
C LEU A 461 -4.91 2.62 14.71
N TYR A 462 -4.83 3.94 14.80
CA TYR A 462 -4.65 4.66 16.06
C TYR A 462 -5.87 4.45 16.98
N CYS A 463 -7.08 4.56 16.44
CA CYS A 463 -8.33 4.40 17.18
C CYS A 463 -8.43 3.03 17.87
N CYS A 464 -8.01 1.97 17.17
CA CYS A 464 -8.08 0.61 17.70
C CYS A 464 -6.87 0.19 18.54
N SER A 465 -5.80 0.98 18.53
CA SER A 465 -4.55 0.60 19.21
C SER A 465 -4.76 0.34 20.71
N SER A 466 -4.10 -0.70 21.24
CA SER A 466 -4.20 -1.07 22.66
C SER A 466 -3.79 0.07 23.60
N LYS A 467 -2.90 0.97 23.16
CA LYS A 467 -2.53 2.18 23.90
C LYS A 467 -3.74 3.10 24.06
N ARG A 468 -4.45 3.40 22.97
CA ARG A 468 -5.63 4.27 22.98
C ARG A 468 -6.76 3.66 23.81
N GLN A 469 -6.98 2.35 23.68
CA GLN A 469 -7.99 1.65 24.47
C GLN A 469 -7.69 1.72 25.98
N LYS A 470 -6.42 1.57 26.40
CA LYS A 470 -6.01 1.74 27.81
C LYS A 470 -6.20 3.17 28.30
N GLU A 471 -5.84 4.17 27.49
CA GLU A 471 -6.08 5.58 27.81
C GLU A 471 -7.57 5.85 28.01
N PHE A 472 -8.43 5.34 27.12
CA PHE A 472 -9.87 5.49 27.22
C PHE A 472 -10.43 4.81 28.48
N GLN A 473 -10.04 3.57 28.77
CA GLN A 473 -10.44 2.86 29.99
C GLN A 473 -10.00 3.61 31.25
N THR A 474 -8.81 4.20 31.23
CA THR A 474 -8.29 5.01 32.33
C THR A 474 -9.12 6.28 32.52
N LEU A 475 -9.44 7.00 31.43
CA LEU A 475 -10.27 8.21 31.48
C LEU A 475 -11.69 7.90 31.96
N ALA A 476 -12.33 6.85 31.44
CA ALA A 476 -13.66 6.42 31.88
C ALA A 476 -13.67 6.02 33.38
N TYR A 477 -12.61 5.35 33.86
CA TYR A 477 -12.45 5.06 35.28
C TYR A 477 -12.30 6.34 36.12
N LEU A 478 -11.54 7.32 35.64
CA LEU A 478 -11.37 8.60 36.32
C LEU A 478 -12.68 9.39 36.36
N GLU A 479 -13.45 9.42 35.28
CA GLU A 479 -14.78 10.08 35.23
C GLU A 479 -15.80 9.44 36.18
N ASP A 480 -15.78 8.10 36.33
CA ASP A 480 -16.67 7.39 37.26
C ASP A 480 -16.26 7.56 38.73
N LYS A 481 -14.96 7.70 39.01
CA LYS A 481 -14.41 7.70 40.39
C LYS A 481 -14.10 9.07 40.95
N LEU A 482 -13.82 10.05 40.09
CA LEU A 482 -13.56 11.42 40.48
C LEU A 482 -14.78 12.23 40.05
N ASP A 483 -15.55 12.69 41.03
CA ASP A 483 -16.47 13.79 40.79
C ASP A 483 -15.63 15.03 40.48
N VAL A 484 -15.34 15.22 39.20
CA VAL A 484 -14.52 16.34 38.70
C VAL A 484 -15.14 17.68 39.11
N ILE A 485 -16.46 17.73 39.35
CA ILE A 485 -17.16 18.92 39.87
C ILE A 485 -16.78 19.17 41.34
N SER A 486 -16.63 18.12 42.15
CA SER A 486 -16.17 18.24 43.54
C SER A 486 -14.70 18.67 43.66
N LEU A 487 -13.86 18.33 42.68
CA LEU A 487 -12.43 18.65 42.66
C LEU A 487 -12.11 20.04 42.08
N LEU A 488 -12.99 20.58 41.24
CA LEU A 488 -12.81 21.91 40.65
C LEU A 488 -13.26 23.06 41.57
N ASP A 489 -13.75 22.77 42.79
CA ASP A 489 -14.24 23.75 43.79
C ASP A 489 -15.04 24.90 43.15
N ILE A 490 -15.84 24.60 42.12
CA ILE A 490 -16.84 25.52 41.56
C ILE A 490 -18.00 25.48 42.55
N ARG A 491 -17.78 26.08 43.72
CA ARG A 491 -18.87 26.44 44.61
C ARG A 491 -19.71 27.46 43.85
N ASN A 492 -20.95 27.06 43.54
CA ASN A 492 -22.01 28.02 43.29
C ASN A 492 -22.08 28.94 44.51
N GLU A 493 -21.46 30.12 44.43
CA GLU A 493 -21.76 31.18 45.38
C GLU A 493 -23.25 31.55 45.21
N PRO A 494 -24.00 31.66 46.32
CA PRO A 494 -25.39 32.05 46.25
C PRO A 494 -25.48 33.50 45.77
N THR A 495 -26.38 33.72 44.82
CA THR A 495 -26.88 35.03 44.35
C THR A 495 -26.79 36.13 45.42
N VAL A 496 -25.84 37.05 45.24
CA VAL A 496 -25.84 38.32 45.98
C VAL A 496 -26.93 39.19 45.38
N LYS A 497 -28.03 39.35 46.14
CA LYS A 497 -29.02 40.41 45.90
C LYS A 497 -28.34 41.75 46.18
N HIS A 498 -28.19 42.59 45.15
CA HIS A 498 -28.01 44.02 45.36
C HIS A 498 -29.34 44.76 45.15
N PRO A 499 -29.64 45.80 45.95
CA PRO A 499 -30.92 46.48 45.95
C PRO A 499 -31.06 47.42 44.76
N VAL A 500 -32.31 47.59 44.35
CA VAL A 500 -32.74 48.60 43.38
C VAL A 500 -32.62 49.98 44.03
N GLU A 501 -31.82 50.87 43.45
CA GLU A 501 -31.99 52.32 43.58
C GLU A 501 -32.17 52.93 42.19
N THR A 502 -33.35 53.52 42.02
CA THR A 502 -33.80 54.34 40.89
C THR A 502 -33.49 55.80 41.15
N GLU A 503 -32.89 56.49 40.18
CA GLU A 503 -33.00 57.91 39.81
C GLU A 503 -31.85 58.22 38.81
N ALA A 504 -31.90 59.02 37.76
CA ALA A 504 -32.94 59.66 36.95
C ALA A 504 -32.22 60.29 35.72
N PHE A 505 -32.86 60.25 34.55
CA PHE A 505 -32.90 61.29 33.50
C PHE A 505 -31.70 61.60 32.56
N GLN A 506 -31.98 61.36 31.26
CA GLN A 506 -31.88 62.29 30.10
C GLN A 506 -30.50 62.83 29.65
N VAL A 507 -30.16 63.14 28.38
CA VAL A 507 -30.69 63.04 27.00
C VAL A 507 -29.62 63.75 26.10
N LEU A 508 -29.64 63.50 24.77
CA LEU A 508 -29.02 64.26 23.64
C LEU A 508 -27.53 64.06 23.26
N THR A 509 -27.37 63.37 22.13
CA THR A 509 -26.67 63.79 20.89
C THR A 509 -25.65 64.94 20.93
N THR A 510 -24.47 64.75 20.32
CA THR A 510 -24.09 65.43 19.07
C THR A 510 -22.77 64.92 18.47
N VAL A 511 -22.78 64.92 17.13
CA VAL A 511 -21.69 64.68 16.17
C VAL A 511 -20.72 65.88 16.14
N LYS A 512 -19.40 65.64 16.04
CA LYS A 512 -18.53 66.24 15.00
C LYS A 512 -17.06 65.78 15.04
N ASN A 513 -16.55 65.64 13.82
CA ASN A 513 -15.17 65.42 13.38
C ASN A 513 -14.14 66.36 14.02
N ASP A 514 -12.88 65.91 14.09
CA ASP A 514 -11.77 66.47 13.30
C ASP A 514 -10.42 65.81 13.68
N LYS A 515 -9.88 64.97 12.79
CA LYS A 515 -8.58 65.10 12.09
C LYS A 515 -8.09 63.78 11.51
#